data_AF-A0A1M5VN59-F1
#
_entry.id   AF-A0A1M5VN59-F1
#
_cell.length_a   1.000
_cell.length_b   1.000
_cell.length_c   1.000
_cell.angle_alpha   90.00
_cell.angle_beta   90.00
_cell.angle_gamma   90.00
#
_symmetry.space_group_name_H-M   'P 1'
#
loop_
_entity.id
_entity.type
_entity.pdbx_description
1 polymer ?
#
loop_
_entity_poly.entity_id
_entity_poly.type
_entity_poly.pdbx_seq_one_letter_code
_entity_poly.pdbx_strand_id
1 'polypeptide(L)'
;MREYAKNDNQKSYDKNITIPAVIPIVLYNGKKVWDVPQRFRDIVNGNELFGNSIIDFEYSIFDVNNKYTKEDLIRNKNITSAIFLLDQKIDAEEFIERIKAIALFFANLTDKDRMVLKDWIGSTTEPKLAEVAKKILDSPH
;
A
#
# COMPACT_ATOMS: atom_id res chain seq x y z
N MET A 1 10.99 -18.45 -10.38
CA MET A 1 12.32 -19.10 -10.35
C MET A 1 13.00 -19.17 -11.72
N ARG A 2 12.41 -19.80 -12.75
CA ARG A 2 13.04 -19.88 -14.09
C ARG A 2 13.38 -18.51 -14.70
N GLU A 3 12.52 -17.51 -14.52
CA GLU A 3 12.76 -16.16 -15.04
C GLU A 3 13.84 -15.39 -14.25
N TYR A 4 13.87 -15.53 -12.92
CA TYR A 4 14.93 -14.96 -12.10
C TYR A 4 16.30 -15.55 -12.45
N ALA A 5 16.39 -16.89 -12.57
CA ALA A 5 17.63 -17.57 -12.96
C ALA A 5 18.16 -17.08 -14.32
N LYS A 6 17.27 -16.88 -15.31
CA LYS A 6 17.63 -16.32 -16.61
C LYS A 6 18.19 -14.90 -16.53
N ASN A 7 17.63 -14.05 -15.66
CA ASN A 7 18.05 -12.66 -15.51
C ASN A 7 19.40 -12.52 -14.77
N ASP A 8 19.78 -13.50 -13.97
CA ASP A 8 21.04 -13.52 -13.21
C ASP A 8 22.15 -14.36 -13.89
N ASN A 9 22.00 -14.69 -15.18
CA ASN A 9 22.86 -15.64 -15.92
C ASN A 9 23.00 -17.03 -15.26
N GLN A 10 22.14 -17.36 -14.29
CA GLN A 10 22.12 -18.66 -13.64
C GLN A 10 21.38 -19.67 -14.52
N LYS A 11 21.99 -20.84 -14.71
CA LYS A 11 21.35 -21.92 -15.44
C LYS A 11 20.11 -22.37 -14.68
N SER A 12 18.99 -22.59 -15.38
CA SER A 12 17.72 -23.01 -14.76
C SER A 12 17.76 -24.35 -14.01
N TYR A 13 18.87 -25.07 -14.13
CA TYR A 13 19.18 -26.35 -13.48
C TYR A 13 20.30 -26.24 -12.45
N ASP A 14 20.80 -25.04 -12.16
CA ASP A 14 21.78 -24.84 -11.10
C ASP A 14 21.13 -25.20 -9.76
N LYS A 15 21.78 -26.08 -9.00
CA LYS A 15 21.30 -26.54 -7.69
C LYS A 15 21.64 -25.53 -6.58
N ASN A 16 22.48 -24.54 -6.88
CA ASN A 16 22.91 -23.50 -5.96
C ASN A 16 22.16 -22.18 -6.15
N ILE A 17 21.01 -22.20 -6.84
CA ILE A 17 20.17 -21.00 -7.01
C ILE A 17 19.75 -20.49 -5.63
N THR A 18 20.11 -19.24 -5.35
CA THR A 18 19.58 -18.49 -4.21
C THR A 18 18.46 -17.59 -4.71
N ILE A 19 17.42 -17.45 -3.89
CA ILE A 19 16.34 -16.50 -4.15
C ILE A 19 16.56 -15.25 -3.27
N PRO A 20 16.23 -14.05 -3.77
CA PRO A 20 16.28 -12.86 -2.94
C PRO A 20 15.29 -12.99 -1.77
N ALA A 21 15.57 -12.27 -0.69
CA ALA A 21 14.66 -12.21 0.45
C ALA A 21 13.28 -11.70 0.00
N VAL A 22 12.23 -12.40 0.43
CA VAL A 22 10.84 -11.99 0.23
C VAL A 22 10.31 -11.50 1.56
N ILE A 23 9.88 -10.24 1.61
CA ILE A 23 9.30 -9.61 2.80
C ILE A 23 7.80 -9.40 2.53
N PRO A 24 6.91 -10.20 3.13
CA PRO A 24 5.48 -10.01 3.00
C PRO A 24 5.04 -8.75 3.75
N ILE A 25 4.22 -7.93 3.09
CA ILE A 25 3.67 -6.69 3.65
C ILE A 25 2.15 -6.72 3.49
N VAL A 26 1.43 -6.44 4.58
CA VAL A 26 -0.02 -6.26 4.59
C VAL A 26 -0.34 -4.78 4.74
N LEU A 27 -1.04 -4.23 3.76
CA LEU A 27 -1.65 -2.91 3.83
C LEU A 27 -3.08 -3.06 4.33
N TYR A 28 -3.38 -2.47 5.49
CA TYR A 28 -4.68 -2.59 6.14
C TYR A 28 -5.31 -1.22 6.37
N ASN A 29 -6.49 -1.02 5.78
CA ASN A 29 -7.28 0.21 5.85
C ASN A 29 -8.65 -0.04 6.51
N GLY A 30 -8.74 -0.98 7.45
CA GLY A 30 -9.97 -1.24 8.20
C GLY A 30 -10.19 -0.25 9.34
N LYS A 31 -11.44 -0.16 9.83
CA LYS A 31 -11.81 0.75 10.93
C LYS A 31 -11.33 0.29 12.31
N LYS A 32 -11.14 -1.02 12.49
CA LYS A 32 -10.66 -1.60 13.74
C LYS A 32 -9.14 -1.62 13.72
N VAL A 33 -8.49 -1.70 14.87
CA VAL A 33 -7.04 -1.94 14.93
C VAL A 33 -6.76 -3.35 14.43
N TRP A 34 -5.70 -3.53 13.64
CA TRP A 34 -5.23 -4.86 13.27
C TRP A 34 -4.80 -5.67 14.49
N ASP A 35 -5.48 -6.79 14.75
CA ASP A 35 -5.27 -7.68 15.91
C ASP A 35 -4.91 -9.13 15.50
N VAL A 36 -4.69 -9.38 14.21
CA VAL A 36 -4.34 -10.70 13.69
C VAL A 36 -2.84 -10.97 13.92
N PRO A 37 -2.44 -12.19 14.35
CA PRO A 37 -1.03 -12.57 14.52
C PRO A 37 -0.18 -12.29 13.28
N GLN A 38 1.03 -11.76 13.49
CA GLN A 38 1.96 -11.40 12.40
C GLN A 38 2.74 -12.59 11.84
N ARG A 39 2.69 -13.75 12.52
CA ARG A 39 3.30 -14.98 12.05
C ARG A 39 2.25 -15.82 11.33
N PHE A 40 2.54 -16.20 10.09
CA PHE A 40 1.59 -16.91 9.24
C PHE A 40 1.14 -18.24 9.86
N ARG A 41 2.03 -18.96 10.55
CA ARG A 41 1.66 -20.22 11.19
C ARG A 41 0.53 -20.06 12.22
N ASP A 42 0.50 -18.94 12.94
CA ASP A 42 -0.46 -18.69 14.02
C ASP A 42 -1.88 -18.41 13.49
N ILE A 43 -2.03 -18.14 12.18
CA ILE A 43 -3.33 -18.00 11.52
C ILE A 43 -3.79 -19.27 10.78
N VAL A 44 -2.91 -20.27 10.63
CA VAL A 44 -3.24 -21.54 9.98
C VAL A 44 -4.04 -22.42 10.93
N ASN A 45 -5.22 -22.84 10.50
CA ASN A 45 -6.06 -23.76 11.26
C ASN A 45 -5.40 -25.14 11.39
N GLY A 46 -5.39 -25.70 12.59
CA GLY A 46 -4.78 -27.00 12.88
C GLY A 46 -3.26 -27.01 12.71
N ASN A 47 -2.57 -25.88 12.94
CA ASN A 47 -1.15 -25.75 12.66
C ASN A 47 -0.26 -26.77 13.42
N GLU A 48 -0.74 -27.26 14.56
CA GLU A 48 -0.09 -28.26 15.40
C GLU A 48 0.05 -29.62 14.69
N LEU A 49 -0.85 -29.93 13.74
CA LEU A 49 -0.88 -31.23 13.06
C LEU A 49 0.22 -31.37 11.99
N PHE A 50 0.76 -30.27 11.49
CA PHE A 50 1.60 -30.26 10.30
C PHE A 50 3.06 -29.88 10.55
N GLY A 51 3.45 -29.59 11.80
CA GLY A 51 4.85 -29.37 12.18
C GLY A 51 5.61 -28.46 11.20
N ASN A 52 6.80 -28.84 10.79
CA ASN A 52 7.65 -28.03 9.90
C ASN A 52 7.19 -28.03 8.42
N SER A 53 6.07 -28.68 8.08
CA SER A 53 5.53 -28.66 6.72
C SER A 53 4.71 -27.40 6.43
N ILE A 54 4.36 -26.62 7.45
CA ILE A 54 3.71 -25.32 7.27
C ILE A 54 4.76 -24.28 6.88
N ILE A 55 4.47 -23.55 5.81
CA ILE A 55 5.18 -22.32 5.46
C ILE A 55 5.01 -21.34 6.61
N ASP A 56 6.12 -20.84 7.15
CA ASP A 56 6.08 -20.02 8.36
C ASP A 56 6.96 -18.78 8.18
N PHE A 57 6.30 -17.66 7.89
CA PHE A 57 6.94 -16.35 7.75
C PHE A 57 6.25 -15.33 8.65
N GLU A 58 6.97 -14.27 8.97
CA GLU A 58 6.39 -13.05 9.55
C GLU A 58 6.12 -12.03 8.46
N TYR A 59 5.07 -11.24 8.63
CA TYR A 59 4.72 -10.15 7.72
C TYR A 59 4.66 -8.80 8.46
N SER A 60 5.05 -7.74 7.76
CA SER A 60 4.93 -6.36 8.27
C SER A 60 3.52 -5.82 7.99
N ILE A 61 2.93 -5.09 8.94
CA ILE A 61 1.62 -4.44 8.76
C ILE A 61 1.76 -2.93 8.68
N PHE A 62 1.10 -2.35 7.68
CA PHE A 62 0.82 -0.93 7.57
C PHE A 62 -0.67 -0.71 7.83
N ASP A 63 -1.01 -0.41 9.09
CA ASP A 63 -2.38 -0.11 9.51
C ASP A 63 -2.67 1.39 9.29
N VAL A 64 -3.21 1.70 8.11
CA VAL A 64 -3.39 3.04 7.55
C VAL A 64 -4.29 3.91 8.43
N ASN A 65 -5.36 3.35 9.01
CA ASN A 65 -6.31 4.12 9.80
C ASN A 65 -5.89 4.31 11.25
N ASN A 66 -5.25 3.31 11.85
CA ASN A 66 -5.06 3.30 13.30
C ASN A 66 -3.63 3.64 13.73
N LYS A 67 -2.66 3.64 12.81
CA LYS A 67 -1.24 3.93 13.12
C LYS A 67 -0.71 5.21 12.50
N TYR A 68 -1.46 5.85 11.61
CA TYR A 68 -1.04 7.08 10.95
C TYR A 68 -2.06 8.19 11.17
N THR A 69 -1.61 9.32 11.70
CA THR A 69 -2.44 10.53 11.76
C THR A 69 -2.46 11.26 10.43
N LYS A 70 -3.45 12.13 10.23
CA LYS A 70 -3.53 13.01 9.05
C LYS A 70 -2.26 13.87 8.94
N GLU A 71 -1.80 14.39 10.07
CA GLU A 71 -0.64 15.28 10.18
C GLU A 71 0.65 14.55 9.82
N ASP A 72 0.82 13.30 10.25
CA ASP A 72 1.98 12.48 9.91
C ASP A 72 2.07 12.22 8.40
N LEU A 73 0.94 11.93 7.76
CA LEU A 73 0.89 11.65 6.32
C LEU A 73 1.12 12.91 5.49
N ILE A 74 0.58 14.06 5.91
CA ILE A 74 0.81 15.35 5.24
C ILE A 74 2.28 15.77 5.38
N ARG A 75 2.94 15.53 6.52
CA ARG A 75 4.33 15.91 6.76
C ARG A 75 5.32 15.22 5.82
N ASN A 76 5.04 13.97 5.44
CA ASN A 76 5.94 13.17 4.59
C ASN A 76 5.96 13.60 3.11
N LYS A 77 4.92 14.33 2.64
CA LYS A 77 4.84 14.97 1.32
C LYS A 77 5.28 14.09 0.13
N ASN A 78 4.93 12.80 0.14
CA ASN A 78 5.23 11.85 -0.93
C ASN A 78 3.96 11.11 -1.40
N ILE A 79 4.03 10.50 -2.59
CA ILE A 79 2.87 9.84 -3.22
C ILE A 79 2.27 8.72 -2.35
N THR A 80 3.10 7.92 -1.67
CA THR A 80 2.61 6.87 -0.77
C THR A 80 1.78 7.45 0.38
N SER A 81 2.23 8.56 0.96
CA SER A 81 1.52 9.22 2.06
C SER A 81 0.25 9.90 1.57
N ALA A 82 0.22 10.40 0.32
CA ALA A 82 -1.00 10.91 -0.31
C ALA A 82 -2.04 9.80 -0.50
N ILE A 83 -1.62 8.63 -1.02
CA ILE A 83 -2.51 7.47 -1.17
C ILE A 83 -3.03 7.02 0.19
N PHE A 84 -2.16 6.87 1.19
CA PHE A 84 -2.58 6.48 2.54
C PHE A 84 -3.53 7.50 3.17
N LEU A 85 -3.30 8.79 2.95
CA LEU A 85 -4.18 9.85 3.45
C LEU A 85 -5.59 9.73 2.85
N LEU A 86 -5.71 9.33 1.59
CA LEU A 86 -7.02 9.16 0.92
C LEU A 86 -7.64 7.79 1.17
N ASP A 87 -6.84 6.76 1.45
CA ASP A 87 -7.29 5.40 1.71
C ASP A 87 -7.84 5.20 3.15
N GLN A 88 -7.67 6.23 4.00
CA GLN A 88 -8.30 6.23 5.31
C GLN A 88 -9.82 6.21 5.23
N LYS A 89 -10.48 5.65 6.25
CA LYS A 89 -11.95 5.59 6.35
C LYS A 89 -12.50 6.95 6.76
N ILE A 90 -12.67 7.80 5.76
CA ILE A 90 -13.22 9.16 5.86
C ILE A 90 -14.51 9.29 5.07
N ASP A 91 -15.26 10.36 5.32
CA ASP A 91 -16.40 10.74 4.50
C ASP A 91 -15.97 11.52 3.24
N ALA A 92 -16.93 11.79 2.36
CA ALA A 92 -16.69 12.46 1.10
C ALA A 92 -16.22 13.92 1.27
N GLU A 93 -16.64 14.61 2.34
CA GLU A 93 -16.26 15.99 2.61
C GLU A 93 -14.78 16.05 2.99
N GLU A 94 -14.37 15.25 3.97
CA GLU A 94 -12.98 15.14 4.41
C GLU A 94 -12.08 14.58 3.29
N PHE A 95 -12.60 13.71 2.42
CA PHE A 95 -11.88 13.25 1.22
C PHE A 95 -11.51 14.42 0.30
N ILE A 96 -12.48 15.30 0.00
CA ILE A 96 -12.23 16.48 -0.85
C ILE A 96 -11.25 17.45 -0.19
N GLU A 97 -11.38 17.68 1.12
CA GLU A 97 -10.44 18.54 1.85
C GLU A 97 -9.01 17.98 1.82
N ARG A 98 -8.84 16.67 1.92
CA ARG A 98 -7.54 16.01 1.79
C ARG A 98 -6.97 16.10 0.38
N ILE A 99 -7.81 16.01 -0.67
CA ILE A 99 -7.36 16.23 -2.05
C ILE A 99 -6.83 17.66 -2.23
N LYS A 100 -7.53 18.67 -1.70
CA LYS A 100 -7.05 20.07 -1.72
C LYS A 100 -5.73 20.21 -0.98
N ALA A 101 -5.61 19.61 0.20
CA ALA A 101 -4.36 19.62 0.97
C ALA A 101 -3.22 18.95 0.19
N ILE A 102 -3.48 17.83 -0.49
CA ILE A 102 -2.50 17.17 -1.35
C ILE A 102 -2.06 18.11 -2.49
N ALA A 103 -3.02 18.71 -3.19
CA ALA A 103 -2.74 19.61 -4.31
C ALA A 103 -1.90 20.84 -3.90
N LEU A 104 -2.14 21.38 -2.70
CA LEU A 104 -1.44 22.54 -2.16
C LEU A 104 -0.07 22.22 -1.54
N PHE A 105 0.02 21.15 -0.74
CA PHE A 105 1.18 20.94 0.13
C PHE A 105 2.20 19.93 -0.40
N PHE A 106 1.84 19.16 -1.44
CA PHE A 106 2.74 18.16 -2.02
C PHE A 106 3.45 18.75 -3.23
N ALA A 107 4.31 19.74 -2.97
CA ALA A 107 5.11 20.46 -3.97
C ALA A 107 6.04 19.55 -4.81
N ASN A 108 6.27 18.30 -4.37
CA ASN A 108 7.12 17.32 -5.04
C ASN A 108 6.35 16.29 -5.87
N LEU A 109 5.03 16.43 -6.06
CA LEU A 109 4.29 15.54 -6.95
C LEU A 109 4.74 15.79 -8.39
N THR A 110 5.56 14.88 -8.89
CA THR A 110 5.91 14.82 -10.31
C THR A 110 4.66 14.54 -11.15
N ASP A 111 4.72 14.80 -12.46
CA ASP A 111 3.61 14.46 -13.36
C ASP A 111 3.25 12.97 -13.28
N LYS A 112 4.26 12.12 -13.05
CA LYS A 112 4.08 10.69 -12.81
C LYS A 112 3.31 10.42 -11.52
N ASP A 113 3.64 11.09 -10.43
CA ASP A 113 2.92 10.92 -9.16
C ASP A 113 1.47 11.38 -9.27
N ARG A 114 1.22 12.48 -10.00
CA ARG A 114 -0.14 12.97 -10.29
C ARG A 114 -0.92 11.94 -11.11
N MET A 115 -0.30 11.35 -12.13
CA MET A 115 -0.92 10.30 -12.92
C MET A 115 -1.29 9.09 -12.05
N VAL A 116 -0.33 8.58 -11.26
CA VAL A 116 -0.55 7.46 -10.33
C VAL A 116 -1.68 7.76 -9.35
N LEU A 117 -1.71 8.98 -8.79
CA LEU A 117 -2.77 9.38 -7.86
C LEU A 117 -4.14 9.43 -8.53
N LYS A 118 -4.23 9.99 -9.75
CA LYS A 118 -5.48 10.05 -10.52
C LYS A 118 -5.99 8.66 -10.90
N ASP A 119 -5.10 7.76 -11.28
CA ASP A 119 -5.44 6.37 -11.60
C ASP A 119 -5.95 5.62 -10.38
N TRP A 120 -5.28 5.80 -9.24
CA TRP A 120 -5.72 5.23 -7.96
C TRP A 120 -7.11 5.76 -7.57
N ILE A 121 -7.31 7.09 -7.57
CA ILE A 121 -8.61 7.71 -7.26
C ILE A 121 -9.71 7.17 -8.19
N GLY A 122 -9.42 7.05 -9.48
CA GLY A 122 -10.37 6.52 -10.47
C GLY A 122 -10.75 5.06 -10.22
N SER A 123 -9.91 4.29 -9.54
CA SER A 123 -10.10 2.86 -9.30
C SER A 123 -10.71 2.56 -7.93
N THR A 124 -10.52 3.45 -6.94
CA THR A 124 -10.90 3.20 -5.53
C THR A 124 -12.06 4.04 -5.03
N THR A 125 -12.50 5.04 -5.80
CA THR A 125 -13.48 6.03 -5.36
C THR A 125 -14.74 6.03 -6.24
N GLU A 126 -15.89 6.44 -5.68
CA GLU A 126 -17.13 6.59 -6.47
C GLU A 126 -16.90 7.53 -7.68
N PRO A 127 -17.38 7.20 -8.89
CA PRO A 127 -17.09 7.95 -10.11
C PRO A 127 -17.31 9.46 -10.00
N LYS A 128 -18.41 9.92 -9.38
CA LYS A 128 -18.69 11.35 -9.24
C LYS A 128 -17.65 12.06 -8.37
N LEU A 129 -17.28 11.44 -7.25
CA LEU A 129 -16.29 11.98 -6.32
C LEU A 129 -14.88 11.94 -6.94
N ALA A 130 -14.56 10.89 -7.70
CA ALA A 130 -13.32 10.76 -8.44
C ALA A 130 -13.13 11.89 -9.48
N GLU A 131 -14.18 12.22 -10.24
CA GLU A 131 -14.13 13.32 -11.23
C GLU A 131 -13.87 14.68 -10.58
N VAL A 132 -14.51 14.96 -9.44
CA VAL A 132 -14.26 16.19 -8.67
C VAL A 132 -12.82 16.24 -8.18
N ALA A 133 -12.32 15.14 -7.61
CA ALA A 133 -10.97 15.06 -7.09
C ALA A 133 -9.90 15.23 -8.19
N LYS A 134 -10.08 14.60 -9.35
CA LYS A 134 -9.16 14.75 -10.50
C LYS A 134 -9.10 16.19 -10.98
N LYS A 135 -10.23 16.89 -11.06
CA LYS A 135 -10.27 18.32 -11.44
C LYS A 135 -9.50 19.21 -10.46
N ILE A 136 -9.58 18.92 -9.15
CA ILE A 136 -8.81 19.67 -8.14
C ILE A 136 -7.31 19.45 -8.31
N LEU A 137 -6.89 18.23 -8.64
CA LEU A 137 -5.47 17.90 -8.87
C LEU A 137 -4.88 18.49 -10.15
N ASP A 138 -5.72 18.69 -11.17
CA ASP A 138 -5.35 19.29 -12.46
C ASP A 138 -5.42 20.83 -12.46
N SER A 139 -6.02 21.43 -11.43
CA SER A 139 -6.09 22.88 -11.30
C SER A 139 -4.69 23.47 -11.01
N PRO A 140 -4.29 24.57 -11.67
CA PRO A 140 -3.04 25.25 -11.34
C PRO A 140 -3.14 25.87 -9.94
N HIS A 141 -2.17 25.55 -9.08
CA HIS A 141 -2.01 26.10 -7.72
C HIS A 141 -0.74 26.93 -7.63
#